data_AF-A0A382QRW2-F1
#
_entry.id   AF-A0A382QRW2-F1
#
_cell.length_a   1.000
_cell.length_b   1.000
_cell.length_c   1.000
_cell.angle_alpha   90.00
_cell.angle_beta   90.00
_cell.angle_gamma   90.00
#
_symmetry.space_group_name_H-M   'P 1'
#
loop_
_entity.id
_entity.type
_entity.pdbx_description
1 polymer ?
#
loop_
_entity_poly.entity_id
_entity_poly.type
_entity_poly.pdbx_seq_one_letter_code
_entity_poly.pdbx_strand_id
1 'polypeptide(L)'
;MEDSNIITGIKTSKLKLISKVYIWSVVMEPLYFFILVPQNITGIGANFARIFQFIVVASLCLKLFSYKRLRTLNFFSPLNKNFTYYFIFAVLAGFLGLYTGSYSFNIDFSSQIESNSIVADFIRSHSFRPFFEYFIAFYYFAYFVVLARYILITKEAIDYFFKLSFIALLACFFVGFLDLLLQLLFKYEGFPRHFSDGRTVGFRFHGIAGEPRDAFSYLMLSLGILTLRDIWEDKKK
;
A
#
# COMPACT_ATOMS: atom_id res chain seq x y z
N MET A 1 -0.54 22.04 42.79
CA MET A 1 -1.11 23.05 41.88
C MET A 1 0.08 23.75 41.24
N GLU A 2 0.45 23.56 40.00
CA GLU A 2 -0.12 22.82 38.87
C GLU A 2 1.07 22.59 37.91
N ASP A 3 1.49 21.32 37.78
CA ASP A 3 2.55 20.91 36.85
C ASP A 3 1.99 20.89 35.42
N SER A 4 2.13 21.99 34.69
CA SER A 4 1.82 22.02 33.26
C SER A 4 2.98 21.42 32.46
N ASN A 5 3.02 20.10 32.40
CA ASN A 5 3.70 19.33 31.36
C ASN A 5 3.09 19.66 30.00
N ILE A 6 3.59 20.72 29.36
CA ILE A 6 3.30 21.03 27.95
C ILE A 6 4.11 20.05 27.08
N ILE A 7 3.54 18.84 26.95
CA ILE A 7 3.21 18.21 25.68
C ILE A 7 4.29 18.33 24.57
N THR A 8 5.15 17.31 24.55
CA THR A 8 5.59 16.61 23.33
C THR A 8 6.12 17.47 22.16
N GLY A 9 7.23 18.16 22.40
CA GLY A 9 8.11 18.68 21.35
C GLY A 9 8.88 17.59 20.60
N ILE A 10 8.18 16.85 19.75
CA ILE A 10 8.62 16.28 18.47
C ILE A 10 10.15 16.12 18.28
N LYS A 11 10.70 14.95 18.65
CA LYS A 11 12.01 14.42 18.17
C LYS A 11 11.98 13.97 16.70
N THR A 12 11.16 14.57 15.83
CA THR A 12 11.10 14.16 14.39
C THR A 12 12.26 14.71 13.54
N SER A 13 13.13 15.56 14.10
CA SER A 13 14.28 16.13 13.37
C SER A 13 15.41 15.12 13.11
N LYS A 14 15.44 13.96 13.78
CA LYS A 14 16.48 12.92 13.56
C LYS A 14 16.18 11.96 12.40
N LEU A 15 14.93 11.83 11.97
CA LEU A 15 14.57 10.81 10.97
C LEU A 15 14.88 11.32 9.56
N LYS A 16 15.69 10.56 8.81
CA LYS A 16 16.05 10.86 7.42
C LYS A 16 14.79 11.02 6.57
N LEU A 17 14.79 12.02 5.68
CA LEU A 17 13.66 12.32 4.80
C LEU A 17 13.20 11.08 4.00
N ILE A 18 14.15 10.33 3.45
CA ILE A 18 13.86 9.10 2.69
C ILE A 18 13.08 8.06 3.51
N SER A 19 13.37 7.93 4.81
CA SER A 19 12.67 7.03 5.71
C SER A 19 11.24 7.51 5.97
N LYS A 20 11.03 8.83 6.10
CA LYS A 20 9.69 9.41 6.21
C LYS A 20 8.87 9.13 4.96
N VAL A 21 9.42 9.40 3.77
CA VAL A 21 8.73 9.17 2.50
C VAL A 21 8.39 7.69 2.31
N TYR A 22 9.32 6.78 2.66
CA TYR A 22 9.06 5.34 2.67
C TYR A 22 7.90 4.96 3.59
N ILE A 23 7.92 5.44 4.84
CA ILE A 23 6.85 5.15 5.82
C ILE A 23 5.50 5.66 5.33
N TRP A 24 5.45 6.88 4.79
CA TRP A 24 4.25 7.43 4.16
C TRP A 24 3.76 6.55 3.01
N SER A 25 4.67 6.08 2.15
CA SER A 25 4.31 5.22 1.04
C SER A 25 3.71 3.88 1.47
N VAL A 26 4.18 3.31 2.58
CA VAL A 26 3.69 2.03 3.11
C VAL A 26 2.33 2.22 3.76
N VAL A 27 2.16 3.27 4.57
CA VAL A 27 0.91 3.55 5.27
C VAL A 27 -0.21 3.95 4.30
N MET A 28 0.12 4.65 3.22
CA MET A 28 -0.84 5.10 2.21
C MET A 28 -1.22 4.01 1.20
N GLU A 29 -0.43 2.95 1.06
CA GLU A 29 -0.68 1.90 0.06
C GLU A 29 -2.07 1.26 0.16
N PRO A 30 -2.57 0.86 1.34
CA PRO A 30 -3.92 0.29 1.46
C PRO A 30 -5.04 1.33 1.46
N LEU A 31 -4.74 2.62 1.29
CA LEU A 31 -5.73 3.70 1.31
C LEU A 31 -6.20 4.01 -0.12
N TYR A 32 -7.05 3.14 -0.65
CA TYR A 32 -7.48 3.19 -2.05
C TYR A 32 -8.26 4.46 -2.41
N PHE A 33 -8.84 5.17 -1.43
CA PHE A 33 -9.46 6.47 -1.68
C PHE A 33 -8.52 7.44 -2.42
N PHE A 34 -7.21 7.34 -2.18
CA PHE A 34 -6.18 8.18 -2.79
C PHE A 34 -5.72 7.73 -4.19
N ILE A 35 -6.49 6.87 -4.88
CA ILE A 35 -6.27 6.61 -6.30
C ILE A 35 -6.65 7.86 -7.09
N LEU A 36 -5.65 8.42 -7.79
CA LEU A 36 -5.73 9.65 -8.58
C LEU A 36 -6.04 9.37 -10.04
N VAL A 37 -5.44 8.30 -10.59
CA VAL A 37 -5.63 7.91 -11.98
C VAL A 37 -6.14 6.47 -12.01
N PRO A 38 -7.30 6.22 -12.64
CA PRO A 38 -7.88 4.90 -12.71
C PRO A 38 -7.10 4.01 -13.68
N GLN A 39 -7.21 2.70 -13.48
CA GLN A 39 -6.42 1.70 -14.21
C GLN A 39 -6.70 1.65 -15.72
N ASN A 40 -7.85 2.16 -16.20
CA ASN A 40 -8.15 2.26 -17.62
C ASN A 40 -7.27 3.29 -18.36
N ILE A 41 -6.64 4.23 -17.64
CA ILE A 41 -5.75 5.23 -18.26
C ILE A 41 -4.30 4.75 -18.25
N THR A 42 -3.80 4.24 -17.14
CA THR A 42 -2.37 3.92 -16.98
C THR A 42 -2.07 2.42 -16.93
N GLY A 43 -3.08 1.55 -17.02
CA GLY A 43 -2.96 0.09 -16.82
C GLY A 43 -2.75 -0.32 -15.35
N ILE A 44 -2.20 0.58 -14.54
CA ILE A 44 -1.96 0.46 -13.10
C ILE A 44 -2.64 1.66 -12.43
N GLY A 45 -3.29 1.49 -11.28
CA GLY A 45 -3.89 2.62 -10.56
C GLY A 45 -2.79 3.53 -10.02
N ALA A 46 -2.71 4.78 -10.47
CA ALA A 46 -1.76 5.74 -9.90
C ALA A 46 -2.36 6.34 -8.62
N ASN A 47 -1.65 6.24 -7.50
CA ASN A 47 -2.07 6.77 -6.22
C ASN A 47 -0.89 7.51 -5.55
N PHE A 48 -1.16 8.25 -4.47
CA PHE A 48 -0.10 8.95 -3.72
C PHE A 48 0.98 7.99 -3.19
N ALA A 49 0.61 6.78 -2.79
CA ALA A 49 1.56 5.77 -2.33
C ALA A 49 2.59 5.44 -3.42
N ARG A 50 2.18 5.22 -4.67
CA ARG A 50 3.06 4.97 -5.82
C ARG A 50 4.01 6.11 -6.10
N ILE A 51 3.56 7.35 -5.98
CA ILE A 51 4.41 8.53 -6.16
C ILE A 51 5.53 8.52 -5.10
N PHE A 52 5.18 8.29 -3.84
CA PHE A 52 6.19 8.17 -2.77
C PHE A 52 7.10 6.95 -2.96
N GLN A 53 6.57 5.82 -3.41
CA GLN A 53 7.38 4.64 -3.71
C GLN A 53 8.40 4.93 -4.82
N PHE A 54 7.97 5.59 -5.89
CA PHE A 54 8.84 6.00 -6.98
C PHE A 54 9.95 6.94 -6.49
N ILE A 55 9.61 7.95 -5.68
CA ILE A 55 10.61 8.85 -5.08
C ILE A 55 11.65 8.05 -4.27
N VAL A 56 11.21 7.06 -3.48
CA VAL A 56 12.12 6.24 -2.68
C VAL A 56 13.03 5.41 -3.57
N VAL A 57 12.48 4.69 -4.55
CA VAL A 57 13.25 3.85 -5.46
C VAL A 57 14.22 4.69 -6.27
N ALA A 58 13.79 5.79 -6.87
CA ALA A 58 14.64 6.69 -7.64
C ALA A 58 15.79 7.24 -6.78
N SER A 59 15.50 7.66 -5.54
CA SER A 59 16.51 8.16 -4.61
C SER A 59 17.53 7.07 -4.23
N LEU A 60 17.11 5.83 -4.09
CA LEU A 60 18.00 4.70 -3.81
C LEU A 60 18.85 4.35 -5.03
N CYS A 61 18.27 4.33 -6.23
CA CYS A 61 18.99 4.12 -7.48
C CYS A 61 20.08 5.17 -7.68
N LEU A 62 19.77 6.45 -7.51
CA LEU A 62 20.75 7.54 -7.60
C LEU A 62 21.90 7.35 -6.60
N LYS A 63 21.59 6.96 -5.36
CA LYS A 63 22.63 6.63 -4.36
C LYS A 63 23.50 5.45 -4.75
N LEU A 64 22.92 4.40 -5.35
CA LEU A 64 23.67 3.24 -5.84
C LEU A 64 24.62 3.63 -6.96
N PHE A 65 24.20 4.51 -7.89
CA PHE A 65 25.09 5.04 -8.92
C PHE A 65 26.22 5.91 -8.36
N SER A 66 25.99 6.61 -7.24
CA SER A 66 27.03 7.42 -6.58
C SER A 66 28.01 6.63 -5.70
N TYR A 67 27.61 5.46 -5.17
CA TYR A 67 28.44 4.67 -4.24
C TYR A 67 29.06 3.46 -4.94
N LYS A 68 30.40 3.42 -5.08
CA LYS A 68 31.14 2.31 -5.71
C LYS A 68 31.05 0.95 -4.99
N ARG A 69 30.31 0.86 -3.89
CA ARG A 69 30.17 -0.38 -3.10
C ARG A 69 28.70 -0.72 -2.91
N LEU A 70 28.22 -1.69 -3.70
CA LEU A 70 26.93 -2.32 -3.46
C LEU A 70 27.01 -3.19 -2.20
N ARG A 71 26.15 -2.91 -1.22
CA ARG A 71 25.82 -3.90 -0.19
C ARG A 71 24.73 -4.79 -0.78
N THR A 72 25.03 -6.08 -0.98
CA THR A 72 24.09 -7.05 -1.53
C THR A 72 22.86 -7.18 -0.63
N LEU A 73 21.67 -7.09 -1.23
CA LEU A 73 20.40 -7.38 -0.57
C LEU A 73 20.30 -8.91 -0.43
N ASN A 74 20.18 -9.40 0.80
CA ASN A 74 20.08 -10.84 1.03
C ASN A 74 18.61 -11.27 1.13
N PHE A 75 18.02 -11.60 -0.02
CA PHE A 75 16.64 -12.06 -0.14
C PHE A 75 16.38 -13.39 0.60
N PHE A 76 17.40 -14.25 0.74
CA PHE A 76 17.31 -15.57 1.37
C PHE A 76 17.77 -15.59 2.83
N SER A 77 17.85 -14.41 3.47
CA SER A 77 18.17 -14.39 4.90
C SER A 77 17.13 -15.21 5.69
N PRO A 78 17.51 -15.91 6.78
CA PRO A 78 16.59 -16.75 7.55
C PRO A 78 15.33 -16.01 8.03
N LEU A 79 15.45 -14.71 8.29
CA LEU A 79 14.35 -13.83 8.70
C LEU A 79 13.28 -13.61 7.62
N ASN A 80 13.61 -13.77 6.34
CA ASN A 80 12.66 -13.62 5.23
C ASN A 80 12.16 -14.97 4.70
N LYS A 81 12.64 -16.10 5.23
CA LYS A 81 12.45 -17.44 4.64
C LYS A 81 10.97 -17.75 4.36
N ASN A 82 10.08 -17.43 5.30
CA ASN A 82 8.64 -17.65 5.13
C ASN A 82 8.05 -16.78 4.02
N PHE A 83 8.43 -15.51 3.95
CA PHE A 83 7.99 -14.60 2.88
C PHE A 83 8.56 -15.00 1.51
N THR A 84 9.80 -15.48 1.47
CA THR A 84 10.43 -15.98 0.25
C THR A 84 9.73 -17.25 -0.25
N TYR A 85 9.37 -18.18 0.64
CA TYR A 85 8.58 -19.36 0.24
C TYR A 85 7.17 -19.01 -0.20
N TYR A 86 6.52 -18.07 0.49
CA TYR A 86 5.23 -17.55 0.04
C TYR A 86 5.33 -16.92 -1.35
N PHE A 87 6.39 -16.16 -1.62
CA PHE A 87 6.65 -15.58 -2.95
C PHE A 87 6.87 -16.67 -4.01
N ILE A 88 7.69 -17.69 -3.72
CA ILE A 88 7.89 -18.83 -4.63
C ILE A 88 6.57 -19.54 -4.91
N PHE A 89 5.76 -19.80 -3.87
CA PHE A 89 4.43 -20.39 -4.01
C PHE A 89 3.50 -19.53 -4.87
N ALA A 90 3.48 -18.21 -4.67
CA ALA A 90 2.68 -17.29 -5.46
C ALA A 90 3.10 -17.30 -6.94
N VAL A 91 4.41 -17.38 -7.22
CA VAL A 91 4.92 -17.52 -8.59
C VAL A 91 4.46 -18.85 -9.21
N LEU A 92 4.56 -19.96 -8.48
CA LEU A 92 4.09 -21.27 -8.96
C LEU A 92 2.57 -21.29 -9.21
N ALA A 93 1.78 -20.68 -8.32
CA ALA A 93 0.33 -20.55 -8.49
C ALA A 93 -0.01 -19.70 -9.73
N GLY A 94 0.78 -18.65 -10.00
CA GLY A 94 0.65 -17.87 -11.23
C GLY A 94 0.92 -18.72 -12.48
N PHE A 95 1.94 -19.60 -12.45
CA PHE A 95 2.25 -20.48 -13.58
C PHE A 95 1.16 -21.52 -13.79
N LEU A 96 0.56 -22.02 -12.71
CA LEU A 96 -0.61 -22.87 -12.78
C LEU A 96 -1.78 -22.12 -13.44
N GLY A 97 -2.06 -20.89 -13.02
CA GLY A 97 -3.11 -20.04 -13.61
C GLY A 97 -2.88 -19.75 -15.10
N LEU A 98 -1.63 -19.55 -15.50
CA LEU A 98 -1.23 -19.46 -16.90
C LEU A 98 -1.56 -20.74 -17.67
N TYR A 99 -1.14 -21.89 -17.12
CA TYR A 99 -1.35 -23.19 -17.73
C TYR A 99 -2.83 -23.57 -17.83
N THR A 100 -3.65 -23.26 -16.82
CA THR A 100 -5.09 -23.51 -16.81
C THR A 100 -5.90 -22.51 -17.62
N GLY A 101 -5.25 -21.53 -18.26
CA GLY A 101 -5.93 -20.52 -19.08
C GLY A 101 -6.70 -19.47 -18.27
N SER A 102 -6.38 -19.25 -16.99
CA SER A 102 -7.07 -18.24 -16.17
C SER A 102 -6.99 -16.82 -16.76
N TYR A 103 -5.96 -16.56 -17.57
CA TYR A 103 -5.79 -15.29 -18.27
C TYR A 103 -6.54 -15.22 -19.60
N SER A 104 -6.96 -16.34 -20.20
CA SER A 104 -7.66 -16.39 -21.49
C SER A 104 -9.18 -16.44 -21.35
N PHE A 105 -9.73 -16.51 -20.13
CA PHE A 105 -11.16 -16.64 -19.85
C PHE A 105 -12.04 -15.44 -20.26
N ASN A 106 -11.48 -14.34 -20.79
CA ASN A 106 -12.23 -13.11 -21.12
C ASN A 106 -11.89 -12.52 -22.51
N ILE A 107 -11.63 -13.38 -23.50
CA ILE A 107 -11.32 -12.92 -24.87
C ILE A 107 -12.53 -12.19 -25.52
N ASP A 108 -13.76 -12.41 -25.05
CA ASP A 108 -14.97 -11.88 -25.71
C ASP A 108 -15.58 -10.59 -25.12
N PHE A 109 -15.05 -10.03 -24.02
CA PHE A 109 -15.58 -8.77 -23.42
C PHE A 109 -14.65 -7.56 -23.54
N SER A 110 -13.44 -7.72 -24.07
CA SER A 110 -12.37 -6.70 -24.00
C SER A 110 -12.27 -5.78 -25.22
N SER A 111 -13.08 -5.96 -26.26
CA SER A 111 -13.09 -5.08 -27.44
C SER A 111 -14.03 -3.87 -27.34
N GLN A 112 -14.73 -3.66 -26.22
CA GLN A 112 -15.71 -2.56 -26.08
C GLN A 112 -15.72 -1.85 -24.72
N ILE A 113 -14.55 -1.39 -24.24
CA ILE A 113 -14.53 -0.21 -23.35
C ILE A 113 -13.87 0.91 -24.16
N GLU A 114 -14.67 1.73 -24.84
CA GLU A 114 -14.25 2.82 -25.75
C GLU A 114 -13.31 3.88 -25.11
N SER A 115 -12.93 3.74 -23.84
CA SER A 115 -12.18 4.74 -23.07
C SER A 115 -10.81 4.28 -22.54
N ASN A 116 -10.32 3.08 -22.89
CA ASN A 116 -8.99 2.66 -22.44
C ASN A 116 -7.91 3.37 -23.25
N SER A 117 -6.76 3.65 -22.61
CA SER A 117 -5.57 4.08 -23.34
C SER A 117 -4.85 2.88 -23.95
N ILE A 118 -4.09 3.14 -25.02
CA ILE A 118 -3.21 2.13 -25.67
C ILE A 118 -2.26 1.48 -24.66
N VAL A 119 -1.75 2.26 -23.70
CA VAL A 119 -0.84 1.76 -22.65
C VAL A 119 -1.58 0.83 -21.70
N ALA A 120 -2.82 1.18 -21.32
CA ALA A 120 -3.63 0.35 -20.45
C ALA A 120 -4.01 -0.98 -21.11
N ASP A 121 -4.34 -0.96 -22.40
CA ASP A 121 -4.66 -2.16 -23.17
C ASP A 121 -3.44 -3.08 -23.32
N PHE A 122 -2.25 -2.52 -23.56
CA PHE A 122 -1.02 -3.32 -23.58
C PHE A 122 -0.75 -4.00 -22.23
N ILE A 123 -0.81 -3.26 -21.13
CA ILE A 123 -0.54 -3.78 -19.78
C ILE A 123 -1.56 -4.86 -19.37
N ARG A 124 -2.81 -4.70 -19.82
CA ARG A 124 -3.92 -5.63 -19.54
C ARG A 124 -4.05 -6.75 -20.57
N SER A 125 -3.25 -6.73 -21.64
CA SER A 125 -3.31 -7.74 -22.68
C SER A 125 -3.04 -9.13 -22.11
N HIS A 126 -3.76 -10.12 -22.61
CA HIS A 126 -3.66 -11.51 -22.17
C HIS A 126 -2.21 -12.03 -22.18
N SER A 127 -1.43 -11.66 -23.19
CA SER A 127 -0.05 -12.12 -23.35
C SER A 127 0.92 -11.43 -22.38
N PHE A 128 0.69 -10.16 -22.03
CA PHE A 128 1.62 -9.39 -21.20
C PHE A 128 1.26 -9.40 -19.71
N ARG A 129 -0.04 -9.43 -19.40
CA ARG A 129 -0.57 -9.37 -18.03
C ARG A 129 0.10 -10.37 -17.06
N PRO A 130 0.33 -11.65 -17.42
CA PRO A 130 0.96 -12.61 -16.52
C PRO A 130 2.39 -12.21 -16.14
N PHE A 131 3.21 -11.81 -17.12
CA PHE A 131 4.57 -11.32 -16.89
C PHE A 131 4.57 -10.08 -16.00
N PHE A 132 3.62 -9.18 -16.24
CA PHE A 132 3.47 -7.96 -15.48
C PHE A 132 3.06 -8.24 -14.02
N GLU A 133 2.20 -9.22 -13.76
CA GLU A 133 1.85 -9.62 -12.40
C GLU A 133 3.03 -10.18 -11.61
N TYR A 134 3.91 -10.97 -12.24
CA TYR A 134 5.16 -11.40 -11.58
C TYR A 134 6.09 -10.23 -11.27
N PHE A 135 6.17 -9.26 -12.17
CA PHE A 135 6.94 -8.03 -11.93
C PHE A 135 6.38 -7.26 -10.73
N ILE A 136 5.06 -7.09 -10.63
CA ILE A 136 4.39 -6.46 -9.48
C ILE A 136 4.67 -7.25 -8.21
N ALA A 137 4.51 -8.58 -8.23
CA ALA A 137 4.71 -9.43 -7.05
C ALA A 137 6.15 -9.34 -6.54
N PHE A 138 7.14 -9.40 -7.44
CA PHE A 138 8.54 -9.22 -7.11
C PHE A 138 8.79 -7.83 -6.53
N TYR A 139 8.22 -6.79 -7.16
CA TYR A 139 8.32 -5.42 -6.69
C TYR A 139 7.75 -5.26 -5.27
N TYR A 140 6.58 -5.83 -4.97
CA TYR A 140 5.98 -5.77 -3.64
C TYR A 140 6.85 -6.49 -2.60
N PHE A 141 7.37 -7.66 -2.94
CA PHE A 141 8.27 -8.38 -2.05
C PHE A 141 9.55 -7.57 -1.76
N ALA A 142 10.20 -7.02 -2.79
CA ALA A 142 11.38 -6.19 -2.63
C ALA A 142 11.09 -4.91 -1.82
N TYR A 143 9.96 -4.25 -2.07
CA TYR A 143 9.64 -2.95 -1.48
C TYR A 143 9.08 -3.06 -0.05
N PHE A 144 8.10 -3.94 0.18
CA PHE A 144 7.41 -4.03 1.48
C PHE A 144 8.08 -4.99 2.46
N VAL A 145 8.80 -6.01 1.97
CA VAL A 145 9.46 -6.99 2.86
C VAL A 145 10.96 -6.68 2.99
N VAL A 146 11.68 -6.61 1.87
CA VAL A 146 13.13 -6.47 1.91
C VAL A 146 13.52 -5.06 2.35
N LEU A 147 13.01 -4.03 1.67
CA LEU A 147 13.38 -2.65 1.94
C LEU A 147 12.92 -2.16 3.32
N ALA A 148 11.78 -2.66 3.83
CA ALA A 148 11.32 -2.38 5.19
C ALA A 148 12.40 -2.65 6.23
N ARG A 149 13.11 -3.77 6.10
CA ARG A 149 14.19 -4.16 7.03
C ARG A 149 15.41 -3.25 6.98
N TYR A 150 15.66 -2.61 5.84
CA TYR A 150 16.80 -1.70 5.68
C TYR A 150 16.46 -0.26 6.06
N ILE A 151 15.18 0.13 6.01
CA ILE A 151 14.73 1.49 6.32
C ILE A 151 14.22 1.61 7.76
N LEU A 152 13.46 0.63 8.26
CA LEU A 152 12.87 0.61 9.61
C LEU A 152 13.84 -0.02 10.63
N ILE A 153 15.07 0.50 10.71
CA ILE A 153 16.10 0.00 11.64
C ILE A 153 16.07 0.73 12.98
N THR A 154 15.87 2.04 12.96
CA THR A 154 15.99 2.85 14.17
C THR A 154 14.68 2.91 14.93
N LYS A 155 14.76 3.07 16.26
CA LYS A 155 13.60 3.25 17.13
C LYS A 155 12.72 4.41 16.65
N GLU A 156 13.33 5.52 16.23
CA GLU A 156 12.59 6.68 15.74
C GLU A 156 11.82 6.38 14.45
N ALA A 157 12.35 5.53 13.56
CA ALA A 157 11.67 5.15 12.33
C ALA A 157 10.46 4.25 12.63
N ILE A 158 10.63 3.26 13.51
CA ILE A 158 9.57 2.34 13.91
C ILE A 158 8.46 3.09 14.67
N ASP A 159 8.82 3.96 15.62
CA ASP A 159 7.86 4.76 16.38
C ASP A 159 7.09 5.73 15.48
N TYR A 160 7.76 6.30 14.47
CA TYR A 160 7.10 7.14 13.46
C TYR A 160 6.14 6.34 12.57
N PHE A 161 6.51 5.12 12.16
CA PHE A 161 5.63 4.20 11.43
C PHE A 161 4.35 3.91 12.22
N PHE A 162 4.48 3.47 13.47
CA PHE A 162 3.31 3.17 14.31
C PHE A 162 2.42 4.39 14.55
N LYS A 163 3.03 5.56 14.82
CA LYS A 163 2.28 6.81 14.96
C LYS A 163 1.46 7.11 13.70
N LEU A 164 2.06 7.00 12.52
CA LEU A 164 1.38 7.32 11.27
C LEU A 164 0.29 6.31 10.92
N SER A 165 0.55 5.02 11.11
CA SER A 165 -0.46 3.96 10.93
C SER A 165 -1.66 4.16 11.84
N PHE A 166 -1.44 4.55 13.10
CA PHE A 166 -2.52 4.83 14.05
C PHE A 166 -3.35 6.04 13.62
N ILE A 167 -2.70 7.12 13.18
CA ILE A 167 -3.40 8.30 12.65
C ILE A 167 -4.24 7.92 11.42
N ALA A 168 -3.70 7.13 10.50
CA ALA A 168 -4.42 6.68 9.31
C ALA A 168 -5.65 5.81 9.67
N LEU A 169 -5.50 4.91 10.65
CA LEU A 169 -6.60 4.09 11.16
C LEU A 169 -7.72 4.96 11.74
N LEU A 170 -7.37 5.93 12.59
CA LEU A 170 -8.34 6.86 13.18
C LEU A 170 -9.03 7.69 12.11
N ALA A 171 -8.29 8.20 11.12
CA ALA A 171 -8.87 8.93 10.00
C ALA A 171 -9.85 8.05 9.21
N CYS A 172 -9.50 6.78 8.97
CA CYS A 172 -10.38 5.83 8.29
C CYS A 172 -11.68 5.57 9.06
N PHE A 173 -11.59 5.36 10.37
CA PHE A 173 -12.78 5.20 11.20
C PHE A 173 -13.63 6.46 11.23
N PHE A 174 -13.00 7.61 11.50
CA PHE A 174 -13.71 8.88 11.60
C PHE A 174 -14.45 9.21 10.31
N VAL A 175 -13.77 9.16 9.17
CA VAL A 175 -14.38 9.42 7.86
C VAL A 175 -15.45 8.39 7.53
N GLY A 176 -15.20 7.10 7.77
CA GLY A 176 -16.16 6.04 7.45
C GLY A 176 -17.45 6.10 8.29
N PHE A 177 -17.34 6.37 9.59
CA PHE A 177 -18.52 6.53 10.44
C PHE A 177 -19.25 7.84 10.19
N LEU A 178 -18.52 8.93 9.93
CA LEU A 178 -19.13 10.20 9.56
C LEU A 178 -19.94 10.06 8.26
N ASP A 179 -19.38 9.40 7.25
CA ASP A 179 -20.09 9.18 5.99
C ASP A 179 -21.36 8.35 6.19
N LEU A 180 -21.29 7.23 6.93
CA LEU A 180 -22.48 6.43 7.25
C LEU A 180 -23.55 7.24 8.00
N LEU A 181 -23.14 8.09 8.93
CA LEU A 181 -24.06 8.96 9.66
C LEU A 181 -24.73 9.98 8.72
N LEU A 182 -23.97 10.58 7.81
CA LEU A 182 -24.49 11.53 6.83
C LEU A 182 -25.44 10.85 5.84
N GLN A 183 -25.12 9.65 5.36
CA GLN A 183 -26.02 8.85 4.53
C GLN A 183 -27.34 8.56 5.26
N LEU A 184 -27.27 8.21 6.55
CA LEU A 184 -28.45 7.94 7.37
C LEU A 184 -29.33 9.18 7.58
N LEU A 185 -28.74 10.33 7.87
CA LEU A 185 -29.47 11.56 8.22
C LEU A 185 -30.00 12.31 6.99
N PHE A 186 -29.22 12.36 5.91
CA PHE A 186 -29.50 13.23 4.76
C PHE A 186 -29.90 12.46 3.49
N LYS A 187 -29.96 11.13 3.54
CA LYS A 187 -30.18 10.27 2.35
C LYS A 187 -29.19 10.58 1.21
N TYR A 188 -28.00 11.05 1.58
CA TYR A 188 -26.87 11.24 0.69
C TYR A 188 -26.32 9.88 0.24
N GLU A 189 -25.74 9.79 -0.95
CA GLU A 189 -25.28 8.52 -1.56
C GLU A 189 -23.91 8.02 -1.04
N GLY A 190 -23.24 8.80 -0.20
CA GLY A 190 -21.91 8.48 0.31
C GLY A 190 -20.78 9.04 -0.57
N PHE A 191 -19.61 9.26 0.02
CA PHE A 191 -18.45 9.72 -0.75
C PHE A 191 -17.89 8.59 -1.63
N PRO A 192 -17.19 8.91 -2.74
CA PRO A 192 -16.74 7.90 -3.67
C PRO A 192 -15.65 7.00 -3.08
N ARG A 193 -15.56 5.77 -3.58
CA ARG A 193 -14.51 4.82 -3.17
C ARG A 193 -13.09 5.27 -3.55
N HIS A 194 -12.93 6.04 -4.63
CA HIS A 194 -11.65 6.60 -5.09
C HIS A 194 -11.80 8.09 -5.42
N PHE A 195 -10.73 8.87 -5.33
CA PHE A 195 -10.72 10.24 -5.83
C PHE A 195 -10.93 10.30 -7.35
N SER A 196 -10.46 9.26 -8.07
CA SER A 196 -10.52 9.17 -9.52
C SER A 196 -11.86 8.69 -10.10
N ASP A 197 -12.74 8.11 -9.29
CA ASP A 197 -14.05 7.64 -9.76
C ASP A 197 -15.17 8.20 -8.88
N GLY A 198 -16.25 8.71 -9.47
CA GLY A 198 -17.42 9.19 -8.72
C GLY A 198 -18.30 8.07 -8.18
N ARG A 199 -17.76 6.84 -8.04
CA ARG A 199 -18.55 5.65 -7.76
C ARG A 199 -18.74 5.46 -6.26
N THR A 200 -19.98 5.50 -5.83
CA THR A 200 -20.38 5.24 -4.44
C THR A 200 -20.51 3.73 -4.19
N VAL A 201 -20.44 3.33 -2.91
CA VAL A 201 -20.52 1.91 -2.49
C VAL A 201 -21.81 1.58 -1.73
N GLY A 202 -22.76 2.52 -1.75
CA GLY A 202 -24.02 2.45 -1.01
C GLY A 202 -23.82 2.52 0.51
N PHE A 203 -24.86 2.10 1.24
CA PHE A 203 -24.91 2.16 2.70
C PHE A 203 -24.02 1.10 3.37
N ARG A 204 -22.70 1.29 3.30
CA ARG A 204 -21.68 0.37 3.82
C ARG A 204 -20.48 1.14 4.33
N PHE A 205 -19.88 0.66 5.43
CA PHE A 205 -18.62 1.21 5.92
C PHE A 205 -17.49 0.95 4.91
N HIS A 206 -16.73 1.98 4.57
CA HIS A 206 -15.52 1.82 3.77
C HIS A 206 -14.41 2.82 4.10
N GLY A 207 -14.74 4.02 4.58
CA GLY A 207 -13.74 5.03 4.95
C GLY A 207 -12.77 5.33 3.80
N ILE A 208 -11.58 5.82 4.12
CA ILE A 208 -10.56 6.16 3.11
C ILE A 208 -9.83 4.92 2.54
N ALA A 209 -10.26 3.71 2.89
CA ALA A 209 -9.61 2.46 2.51
C ALA A 209 -10.10 1.89 1.15
N GLY A 210 -11.12 2.48 0.52
CA GLY A 210 -11.61 2.05 -0.80
C GLY A 210 -13.00 1.46 -0.77
N GLU A 211 -13.20 0.27 -1.36
CA GLU A 211 -14.46 -0.46 -1.27
C GLU A 211 -14.59 -1.21 0.07
N PRO A 212 -15.80 -1.64 0.49
CA PRO A 212 -15.99 -2.36 1.75
C PRO A 212 -15.09 -3.60 1.94
N ARG A 213 -14.76 -4.32 0.86
CA ARG A 213 -13.82 -5.46 0.88
C ARG A 213 -12.37 -5.04 1.18
N ASP A 214 -11.98 -3.88 0.69
CA ASP A 214 -10.64 -3.32 0.88
C ASP A 214 -10.54 -2.74 2.28
N ALA A 215 -11.60 -2.06 2.74
CA ALA A 215 -11.73 -1.56 4.10
C ALA A 215 -11.64 -2.67 5.16
N PHE A 216 -12.34 -3.79 4.95
CA PHE A 216 -12.21 -4.95 5.85
C PHE A 216 -10.76 -5.45 5.93
N SER A 217 -10.10 -5.59 4.78
CA SER A 217 -8.71 -6.03 4.70
C SER A 217 -7.75 -5.04 5.39
N TYR A 218 -7.99 -3.74 5.22
CA TYR A 218 -7.25 -2.67 5.89
C TYR A 218 -7.44 -2.70 7.42
N LEU A 219 -8.65 -2.99 7.91
CA LEU A 219 -8.91 -3.15 9.34
C LEU A 219 -8.12 -4.31 9.92
N MET A 220 -8.10 -5.47 9.25
CA MET A 220 -7.30 -6.63 9.68
C MET A 220 -5.80 -6.31 9.69
N LEU A 221 -5.31 -5.62 8.66
CA LEU A 221 -3.92 -5.13 8.63
C LEU A 221 -3.63 -4.20 9.81
N SER A 222 -4.55 -3.28 10.09
CA SER A 222 -4.42 -2.29 11.17
C SER A 222 -4.41 -2.94 12.55
N LEU A 223 -5.24 -3.96 12.77
CA LEU A 223 -5.19 -4.78 13.99
C LEU A 223 -3.84 -5.47 14.14
N GLY A 224 -3.30 -6.05 13.06
CA GLY A 224 -1.96 -6.62 13.06
C GLY A 224 -0.88 -5.58 13.42
N ILE A 225 -0.97 -4.37 12.88
CA ILE A 225 -0.04 -3.27 13.19
C ILE A 225 -0.16 -2.83 14.65
N LEU A 226 -1.36 -2.76 15.22
CA LEU A 226 -1.57 -2.45 16.64
C LEU A 226 -0.95 -3.52 17.54
N THR A 227 -1.19 -4.80 17.27
CA THR A 227 -0.55 -5.89 18.01
C THR A 227 0.97 -5.82 17.94
N LEU A 228 1.53 -5.52 16.76
CA LEU A 228 2.98 -5.33 16.59
C LEU A 228 3.49 -4.12 17.38
N ARG A 229 2.69 -3.05 17.47
CA ARG A 229 3.01 -1.86 18.27
C ARG A 229 3.07 -2.21 19.74
N ASP A 230 2.10 -2.95 20.25
CA ASP A 230 2.05 -3.34 21.67
C ASP A 230 3.26 -4.22 22.04
N ILE A 231 3.58 -5.22 21.21
CA ILE A 231 4.79 -6.05 21.39
C ILE A 231 6.06 -5.18 21.36
N TRP A 232 6.12 -4.17 20.50
CA TRP A 232 7.24 -3.26 20.41
C TRP A 232 7.36 -2.34 21.63
N GLU A 233 6.24 -1.86 22.17
CA GLU A 233 6.20 -1.02 23.36
C GLU A 233 6.50 -1.82 24.63
N ASP A 234 6.03 -3.06 24.74
CA ASP A 234 6.34 -3.93 25.87
C ASP A 234 7.81 -4.33 25.92
N LYS A 235 8.48 -4.50 24.77
CA LYS A 235 9.94 -4.66 24.72
C LYS A 235 10.73 -3.44 25.18
N LYS A 236 10.09 -2.27 25.35
CA LYS A 236 10.72 -1.06 25.88
C LYS A 236 10.54 -0.89 27.39
N LYS A 237 9.59 -1.61 28.00
CA LYS A 237 9.38 -1.62 29.46
C LYS A 237 10.39 -2.54 30.11
#